data_AF-A0A933JJG5-F1
#
_entry.id   AF-A0A933JJG5-F1
#
_cell.length_a   1.000
_cell.length_b   1.000
_cell.length_c   1.000
_cell.angle_alpha   90.00
_cell.angle_beta   90.00
_cell.angle_gamma   90.00
#
_symmetry.space_group_name_H-M   'P 1'
#
loop_
_entity.id
_entity.type
_entity.pdbx_description
1 polymer ?
#
loop_
_entity_poly.entity_id
_entity_poly.type
_entity_poly.pdbx_seq_one_letter_code
_entity_poly.pdbx_strand_id
1 'polypeptide(L)'
;MSGETEILFSLAGRLHVLMRREINRIIDVEWICADAAYAKEVIKLARTVDSDELHKLADRVEQVHPKFLHVEQLVDAIPPREESKYMTTLR
;
A
#
# COMPACT_ATOMS: atom_id res chain seq x y z
N MET A 1 -0.06 -20.01 -0.68
CA MET A 1 0.86 -18.89 -0.93
C MET A 1 0.89 -18.44 -2.38
N SER A 2 0.86 -19.31 -3.41
CA SER A 2 0.91 -18.85 -4.83
C SER A 2 -0.37 -18.19 -5.37
N GLY A 3 -1.55 -18.56 -4.85
CA GLY A 3 -2.83 -18.05 -5.36
C GLY A 3 -3.08 -16.56 -5.06
N GLU A 4 -2.71 -16.09 -3.88
CA GLU A 4 -2.92 -14.68 -3.48
C GLU A 4 -2.04 -13.73 -4.29
N THR A 5 -0.81 -14.12 -4.59
CA THR A 5 0.09 -13.35 -5.45
C THR A 5 -0.41 -13.28 -6.90
N GLU A 6 -0.99 -14.36 -7.43
CA GLU A 6 -1.61 -14.35 -8.77
C GLU A 6 -2.84 -13.45 -8.83
N ILE A 7 -3.68 -13.47 -7.78
CA ILE A 7 -4.85 -12.60 -7.66
C ILE A 7 -4.39 -11.14 -7.60
N LEU A 8 -3.39 -10.82 -6.77
CA LEU A 8 -2.84 -9.47 -6.66
C LEU A 8 -2.29 -8.97 -8.00
N PHE A 9 -1.52 -9.81 -8.70
CA PHE A 9 -0.97 -9.46 -10.02
C PHE A 9 -2.08 -9.16 -11.04
N SER A 10 -3.14 -9.97 -11.02
CA SER A 10 -4.31 -9.77 -11.89
C SER A 10 -5.06 -8.46 -11.56
N LEU A 11 -5.21 -8.13 -10.27
CA LEU A 11 -5.83 -6.88 -9.83
C LEU A 11 -4.97 -5.67 -10.21
N ALA A 12 -3.65 -5.75 -10.02
CA ALA A 12 -2.71 -4.70 -10.36
C ALA A 12 -2.68 -4.44 -11.88
N GLY A 13 -2.78 -5.48 -12.71
CA GLY A 13 -2.95 -5.35 -14.17
C GLY A 13 -4.24 -4.61 -14.56
N ARG A 14 -5.38 -4.95 -13.92
CA ARG A 14 -6.64 -4.20 -14.14
C ARG A 14 -6.53 -2.75 -13.71
N LEU A 15 -5.90 -2.50 -12.55
CA LEU A 15 -5.67 -1.16 -12.05
C LEU A 15 -4.83 -0.34 -13.05
N HIS A 16 -3.78 -0.93 -13.63
CA HIS A 16 -2.95 -0.29 -14.65
C HIS A 16 -3.78 0.16 -15.87
N VAL A 17 -4.63 -0.72 -16.39
CA VAL A 17 -5.45 -0.42 -17.58
C VAL A 17 -6.41 0.73 -17.30
N LEU A 18 -7.10 0.72 -16.17
CA LEU A 18 -8.05 1.79 -15.84
C LEU A 18 -7.35 3.10 -15.51
N MET A 19 -6.24 3.08 -14.77
CA MET A 19 -5.42 4.28 -14.51
C MET A 19 -4.94 4.92 -15.81
N ARG A 20 -4.56 4.11 -16.81
CA ARG A 20 -4.19 4.61 -18.13
C ARG A 20 -5.39 5.19 -18.88
N ARG A 21 -6.56 4.59 -18.77
CA ARG A 21 -7.78 5.05 -19.44
C ARG A 21 -8.30 6.35 -18.86
N GLU A 22 -8.41 6.45 -17.54
CA GLU A 22 -9.09 7.58 -16.88
C GLU A 22 -8.20 8.82 -16.79
N ILE A 23 -6.91 8.65 -16.48
CA ILE A 23 -5.99 9.78 -16.21
C ILE A 23 -4.67 9.69 -16.97
N ASN A 24 -4.56 8.81 -17.96
CA ASN A 24 -3.35 8.59 -18.76
C ASN A 24 -2.11 8.22 -17.91
N ARG A 25 -2.32 7.65 -16.71
CA ARG A 25 -1.25 7.28 -15.79
C ARG A 25 -0.82 5.83 -16.01
N ILE A 26 0.45 5.65 -16.34
CA ILE A 26 1.09 4.33 -16.36
C ILE A 26 1.62 4.03 -14.96
N ILE A 27 1.32 2.83 -14.45
CA ILE A 27 1.83 2.31 -13.18
C ILE A 27 2.54 0.99 -13.43
N ASP A 28 3.49 0.66 -12.57
CA ASP A 28 4.24 -0.59 -12.64
C ASP A 28 3.51 -1.69 -11.84
N VAL A 29 3.17 -2.78 -12.51
CA VAL A 29 2.38 -3.89 -11.93
C VAL A 29 3.24 -4.77 -11.01
N GLU A 30 4.53 -4.94 -11.33
CA GLU A 30 5.45 -5.75 -10.51
C GLU A 30 5.73 -5.03 -9.19
N TRP A 31 5.93 -3.71 -9.23
CA TRP A 31 6.17 -2.91 -8.03
C TRP A 31 4.97 -2.84 -7.10
N ILE A 32 3.73 -2.90 -7.62
CA ILE A 32 2.53 -3.03 -6.78
C ILE A 32 2.56 -4.33 -5.98
N CYS A 33 3.13 -5.40 -6.50
CA CYS A 33 3.23 -6.68 -5.79
C CYS A 33 4.45 -6.74 -4.85
N ALA A 34 5.53 -6.04 -5.21
CA ALA A 34 6.80 -6.11 -4.52
C ALA A 34 6.92 -5.12 -3.35
N ASP A 35 6.30 -3.94 -3.41
CA ASP A 35 6.50 -2.85 -2.46
C ASP A 35 5.16 -2.27 -1.95
N ALA A 36 4.94 -2.37 -0.64
CA ALA A 36 3.73 -1.87 0.01
C ALA A 36 3.62 -0.34 -0.02
N ALA A 37 4.73 0.38 0.12
CA ALA A 37 4.71 1.84 0.08
C ALA A 37 4.33 2.31 -1.33
N TYR A 38 4.89 1.68 -2.37
CA TYR A 38 4.50 1.97 -3.74
C TYR A 38 3.02 1.69 -4.00
N ALA A 39 2.55 0.48 -3.63
CA ALA A 39 1.15 0.11 -3.76
C ALA A 39 0.21 1.10 -3.05
N LYS A 40 0.60 1.58 -1.86
CA LYS A 40 -0.17 2.58 -1.10
C LYS A 40 -0.31 3.91 -1.84
N GLU A 41 0.77 4.42 -2.42
CA GLU A 41 0.72 5.67 -3.17
C GLU A 41 -0.11 5.54 -4.46
N VAL A 42 -0.03 4.38 -5.11
CA VAL A 42 -0.88 4.08 -6.27
C VAL A 42 -2.37 4.03 -5.87
N ILE A 43 -2.71 3.36 -4.76
CA ILE A 43 -4.09 3.28 -4.23
C ILE A 43 -4.61 4.68 -3.87
N LYS A 44 -3.79 5.50 -3.20
CA LYS A 44 -4.15 6.89 -2.90
C LYS A 44 -4.46 7.67 -4.16
N LEU A 45 -3.61 7.55 -5.19
CA LEU A 45 -3.83 8.22 -6.47
C LEU A 45 -5.10 7.71 -7.16
N ALA A 46 -5.34 6.39 -7.16
CA ALA A 46 -6.57 5.80 -7.70
C ALA A 46 -7.82 6.36 -7.02
N ARG A 47 -7.79 6.57 -5.70
CA ARG A 47 -8.91 7.18 -4.95
C ARG A 47 -9.19 8.64 -5.29
N THR A 48 -8.26 9.36 -5.94
CA THR A 48 -8.51 10.76 -6.38
C THR A 48 -9.27 10.86 -7.70
N VAL A 49 -9.39 9.77 -8.44
CA VAL A 49 -10.11 9.73 -9.73
C VAL A 49 -11.60 9.50 -9.44
N ASP A 50 -12.48 10.20 -10.15
CA ASP A 50 -13.93 10.03 -10.03
C ASP A 50 -14.41 8.78 -10.79
N SER A 51 -14.09 7.60 -10.23
CA SER A 51 -14.41 6.31 -10.83
C SER A 51 -14.68 5.25 -9.76
N ASP A 52 -15.95 4.86 -9.63
CA ASP A 52 -16.41 3.81 -8.71
C ASP A 52 -15.71 2.47 -8.93
N GLU A 53 -15.42 2.13 -10.18
CA GLU A 53 -14.71 0.88 -10.52
C GLU A 53 -13.27 0.92 -10.00
N LEU A 54 -12.61 2.06 -10.16
CA LEU A 54 -11.23 2.26 -9.71
C LEU A 54 -11.14 2.25 -8.18
N HIS A 55 -12.11 2.83 -7.48
CA HIS A 55 -12.19 2.77 -6.01
C HIS A 55 -12.35 1.34 -5.52
N LYS A 56 -13.28 0.56 -6.09
CA LYS A 56 -13.49 -0.86 -5.75
C LYS A 56 -12.24 -1.70 -6.01
N LEU A 57 -11.53 -1.43 -7.10
CA LEU A 57 -10.26 -2.11 -7.39
C LEU A 57 -9.18 -1.75 -6.38
N ALA A 58 -9.06 -0.48 -6.02
CA ALA A 58 -8.09 -0.01 -5.03
C ALA A 58 -8.33 -0.68 -3.66
N ASP A 59 -9.60 -0.75 -3.22
CA ASP A 59 -9.99 -1.43 -1.99
C ASP A 59 -9.66 -2.93 -2.04
N ARG A 60 -9.91 -3.57 -3.19
CA ARG A 60 -9.61 -5.00 -3.35
C ARG A 60 -8.11 -5.29 -3.35
N VAL A 61 -7.30 -4.42 -3.95
CA VAL A 61 -5.83 -4.51 -3.89
C VAL A 61 -5.37 -4.36 -2.44
N GLU A 62 -5.90 -3.38 -1.70
CA GLU A 62 -5.57 -3.17 -0.29
C GLU A 62 -5.86 -4.40 0.59
N GLN A 63 -6.98 -5.07 0.36
CA GLN A 63 -7.37 -6.28 1.09
C GLN A 63 -6.46 -7.50 0.83
N VAL A 64 -6.01 -7.67 -0.42
CA VAL A 64 -5.28 -8.88 -0.84
C VAL A 64 -3.77 -8.71 -0.69
N HIS A 65 -3.28 -7.48 -0.65
CA HIS A 65 -1.85 -7.22 -0.70
C HIS A 65 -1.13 -7.64 0.61
N PRO A 66 -0.25 -8.65 0.57
CA PRO A 66 0.24 -9.35 1.76
C PRO A 66 1.18 -8.52 2.65
N LYS A 67 1.74 -7.43 2.11
CA LYS A 67 2.69 -6.57 2.84
C LYS A 67 2.04 -5.31 3.41
N PHE A 68 0.71 -5.17 3.33
CA PHE A 68 0.04 -4.09 4.06
C PHE A 68 -0.08 -4.46 5.54
N LEU A 69 0.78 -3.85 6.36
CA LEU A 69 0.62 -3.83 7.81
C LEU A 69 -0.64 -3.04 8.14
N HIS A 70 -1.67 -3.72 8.63
CA HIS A 70 -2.82 -3.05 9.23
C HIS A 70 -2.37 -2.44 10.56
N VAL A 71 -2.74 -1.19 10.83
CA VAL A 71 -2.25 -0.38 11.96
C VAL A 71 -2.47 -1.06 13.32
N GLU A 72 -3.42 -2.01 13.41
CA GLU A 72 -3.59 -2.89 14.58
C GLU A 72 -2.28 -3.61 14.99
N GLN A 73 -1.41 -3.95 14.04
CA GLN A 73 -0.14 -4.64 14.29
C GLN A 73 0.97 -3.70 14.83
N LEU A 74 0.83 -2.38 14.66
CA LEU A 74 1.82 -1.39 15.12
C LEU A 74 1.66 -1.04 16.61
N VAL A 75 0.45 -1.20 17.16
CA VAL A 75 0.19 -0.89 18.58
C VAL A 75 0.94 -1.87 19.51
N ASP A 76 1.13 -3.12 19.07
CA ASP A 76 1.89 -4.14 19.83
C ASP A 76 3.41 -3.99 19.71
N ALA A 77 3.90 -3.21 18.73
CA ALA A 77 5.32 -3.15 18.37
C ALA A 77 6.04 -1.89 18.86
N ILE A 78 5.45 -1.10 19.77
CA ILE A 78 6.13 0.04 20.39
C ILE A 78 6.98 -0.47 21.56
N PRO A 79 8.31 -0.60 21.43
CA PRO A 79 9.15 -0.85 22.59
C PRO A 79 9.05 0.34 23.56
N PRO A 80 9.03 0.12 24.89
CA PRO A 80 9.02 1.20 25.85
C PRO A 80 10.24 2.10 25.62
N ARG A 81 9.99 3.40 25.53
CA ARG A 81 10.95 4.46 25.24
C ARG A 81 12.11 4.39 26.24
N GLU A 82 13.27 3.88 25.82
CA GLU A 82 14.47 3.86 26.65
C GLU A 82 14.91 5.32 26.89
N GLU A 83 14.80 5.77 28.14
CA GLU A 83 15.16 7.12 28.54
C GLU A 83 16.63 7.39 28.18
N SER A 84 16.85 8.41 27.36
CA SER A 84 18.18 8.79 26.89
C SER A 84 19.06 9.20 28.08
N LYS A 85 20.02 8.34 28.42
CA LYS A 85 21.01 8.48 29.51
C LYS A 85 21.85 9.77 29.48
N TYR A 86 21.71 10.59 28.44
CA TYR A 86 22.53 11.78 28.19
C TYR A 86 21.86 13.11 28.59
N MET A 87 20.64 13.08 29.12
CA MET A 87 19.96 14.30 29.57
C MET A 87 20.51 14.87 30.89
N THR A 88 21.37 14.15 31.60
CA THR A 88 21.85 14.56 32.94
C THR A 88 23.26 15.15 32.95
N THR A 89 23.96 15.24 31.80
CA THR A 89 25.35 15.74 31.75
C THR A 89 25.54 17.10 31.09
N LEU A 90 24.46 17.80 30.73
CA LEU A 90 24.57 19.20 30.29
C LEU A 90 24.48 20.11 31.52
N ARG A 91 25.65 20.40 32.11
CA ARG A 91 25.87 21.54 33.02
C ARG A 91 26.88 22.48 32.41
#